data_AF-A0A1F3T7B6-F1
#
_entry.id   AF-A0A1F3T7B6-F1
#
_cell.length_a   1.000
_cell.length_b   1.000
_cell.length_c   1.000
_cell.angle_alpha   90.00
_cell.angle_beta   90.00
_cell.angle_gamma   90.00
#
_symmetry.space_group_name_H-M   'P 1'
#
loop_
_entity.id
_entity.type
_entity.pdbx_description
1 polymer ?
#
loop_
_entity_poly.entity_id
_entity_poly.type
_entity_poly.pdbx_seq_one_letter_code
_entity_poly.pdbx_strand_id
1 'polypeptide(L)'
;MNLAGEQFRVTRMNKVFSVTDLSPEGMALRVLEHDDMRLFPVATRIEGTLNLHGEKHQLTAVVRHLGNDVIGCQFETVQENTRKALKDFLDPEALGKELRPIPGADSGTVWYRGPGGTSLLLLRSSDGHFRRISLFVLGSFMQWDEELGVTTGRARSDESSNEVRGIFRYETMLLDPDSAPDAGKLNIAKTVLLSSNLPQDLKRRCVRQFS
;
A
#
# COMPACT_ATOMS: atom_id res chain seq x y z
N MET A 1 -9.83 4.99 17.36
CA MET A 1 -8.96 5.77 16.46
C MET A 1 -8.61 4.85 15.29
N ASN A 2 -9.17 5.11 14.11
CA ASN A 2 -9.15 4.19 12.97
C ASN A 2 -7.86 4.43 12.18
N LEU A 3 -6.92 3.48 12.18
CA LEU A 3 -5.67 3.63 11.43
C LEU A 3 -5.92 3.34 9.94
N ALA A 4 -6.13 4.45 9.20
CA ALA A 4 -5.64 4.74 7.86
C ALA A 4 -5.45 3.54 6.90
N GLY A 5 -6.56 2.89 6.56
CA GLY A 5 -6.67 2.07 5.36
C GLY A 5 -7.89 2.51 4.56
N GLU A 6 -7.84 2.34 3.25
CA GLU A 6 -8.95 2.62 2.35
C GLU A 6 -10.12 1.69 2.70
N GLN A 7 -11.35 2.20 2.61
CA GLN A 7 -12.55 1.48 3.05
C GLN A 7 -13.62 1.51 1.97
N PHE A 8 -14.32 0.40 1.80
CA PHE A 8 -15.48 0.32 0.94
C PHE A 8 -16.72 -0.06 1.74
N ARG A 9 -17.75 0.79 1.69
CA ARG A 9 -19.04 0.51 2.32
C ARG A 9 -20.01 -0.02 1.29
N VAL A 10 -20.40 -1.29 1.41
CA VAL A 10 -21.41 -1.90 0.54
C VAL A 10 -22.80 -1.42 0.96
N THR A 11 -23.50 -0.75 0.06
CA THR A 11 -24.79 -0.08 0.33
C THR A 11 -25.86 -1.06 0.81
N ARG A 12 -26.03 -2.19 0.10
CA ARG A 12 -27.09 -3.17 0.38
C ARG A 12 -27.01 -3.77 1.79
N MET A 13 -25.81 -3.95 2.31
CA MET A 13 -25.56 -4.58 3.60
C MET A 13 -25.28 -3.57 4.71
N ASN A 14 -25.07 -2.29 4.35
CA ASN A 14 -24.54 -1.26 5.23
C ASN A 14 -23.28 -1.72 6.01
N LYS A 15 -22.44 -2.55 5.38
CA LYS A 15 -21.23 -3.12 5.97
C LYS A 15 -19.99 -2.45 5.35
N VAL A 16 -18.98 -2.20 6.17
CA VAL A 16 -17.70 -1.61 5.76
C VAL A 16 -16.65 -2.71 5.68
N PHE A 17 -15.96 -2.76 4.56
CA PHE A 17 -14.83 -3.66 4.30
C PHE A 17 -13.56 -2.84 4.14
N SER A 18 -12.44 -3.39 4.63
CA SER A 18 -11.13 -2.83 4.36
C SER A 18 -10.74 -3.12 2.91
N VAL A 19 -10.21 -2.13 2.21
CA VAL A 19 -9.62 -2.29 0.89
C VAL A 19 -8.16 -2.67 1.09
N THR A 20 -7.75 -3.84 0.61
CA THR A 20 -6.37 -4.34 0.74
C THR A 20 -5.51 -4.09 -0.48
N ASP A 21 -6.15 -3.91 -1.64
CA ASP A 21 -5.49 -3.58 -2.90
C ASP A 21 -6.40 -2.66 -3.70
N LEU A 22 -5.82 -1.69 -4.40
CA LEU A 22 -6.54 -0.69 -5.17
C LEU A 22 -5.78 -0.36 -6.45
N SER A 23 -6.52 -0.34 -7.54
CA SER A 23 -6.03 -0.03 -8.88
C SER A 23 -7.01 0.90 -9.60
N PRO A 24 -6.65 1.45 -10.78
CA PRO A 24 -7.59 2.25 -11.57
C PRO A 24 -8.82 1.48 -12.04
N GLU A 25 -8.75 0.15 -12.10
CA GLU A 25 -9.80 -0.71 -12.67
C GLU A 25 -10.53 -1.55 -11.63
N GLY A 26 -10.08 -1.58 -10.38
CA GLY A 26 -10.66 -2.45 -9.38
C GLY A 26 -10.02 -2.33 -8.01
N MET A 27 -10.55 -3.14 -7.08
CA MET A 27 -10.12 -3.19 -5.69
C MET A 27 -10.25 -4.60 -5.13
N ALA A 28 -9.50 -4.89 -4.08
CA ALA A 28 -9.64 -6.08 -3.27
C ALA A 28 -10.22 -5.71 -1.90
N LEU A 29 -11.27 -6.42 -1.47
CA LEU A 29 -11.91 -6.25 -0.17
C LEU A 29 -11.51 -7.39 0.76
N ARG A 30 -11.07 -7.07 1.98
CA ARG A 30 -10.85 -8.09 3.02
C ARG A 30 -12.14 -8.37 3.77
N VAL A 31 -12.42 -9.66 3.97
CA VAL A 31 -13.57 -10.19 4.68
C VAL A 31 -13.11 -10.83 5.98
N LEU A 32 -13.61 -10.31 7.10
CA LEU A 32 -13.26 -10.83 8.44
C LEU A 32 -14.19 -11.97 8.87
N GLU A 33 -15.46 -11.91 8.47
CA GLU A 33 -16.46 -12.92 8.79
C GLU A 33 -16.64 -13.82 7.57
N HIS A 34 -16.13 -15.05 7.63
CA HIS A 34 -16.12 -15.95 6.47
C HIS A 34 -17.52 -16.22 5.88
N ASP A 35 -18.58 -16.12 6.69
CA ASP A 35 -19.97 -16.24 6.21
C ASP A 35 -20.37 -15.11 5.24
N ASP A 36 -19.76 -13.92 5.34
CA ASP A 36 -19.99 -12.83 4.38
C ASP A 36 -19.54 -13.21 2.97
N MET A 37 -18.53 -14.07 2.81
CA MET A 37 -18.02 -14.47 1.49
C MET A 37 -19.13 -15.03 0.60
N ARG A 38 -20.12 -15.69 1.20
CA ARG A 38 -21.27 -16.26 0.51
C ARG A 38 -22.17 -15.20 -0.13
N LEU A 39 -22.05 -13.94 0.29
CA LEU A 39 -22.82 -12.81 -0.22
C LEU A 39 -22.19 -12.20 -1.48
N PHE A 40 -20.99 -12.66 -1.86
CA PHE A 40 -20.22 -12.13 -2.98
C PHE A 40 -19.87 -13.21 -4.00
N PRO A 41 -20.82 -14.02 -4.53
CA PRO A 41 -20.47 -14.96 -5.59
C PRO A 41 -19.87 -14.21 -6.79
N VAL A 42 -19.00 -14.88 -7.55
CA VAL A 42 -18.42 -14.32 -8.77
C VAL A 42 -19.53 -13.83 -9.70
N ALA A 43 -19.28 -12.71 -10.38
CA ALA A 43 -20.23 -11.93 -11.18
C ALA A 43 -21.29 -11.15 -10.39
N THR A 44 -21.27 -11.18 -9.05
CA THR A 44 -22.13 -10.30 -8.25
C THR A 44 -21.74 -8.84 -8.45
N ARG A 45 -22.73 -8.02 -8.76
CA ARG A 45 -22.61 -6.57 -8.77
C ARG A 45 -22.75 -6.03 -7.35
N ILE A 46 -21.79 -5.23 -6.92
CA ILE A 46 -21.77 -4.55 -5.64
C ILE A 46 -21.79 -3.03 -5.87
N GLU A 47 -22.60 -2.35 -5.07
CA GLU A 47 -22.72 -0.89 -5.07
C GLU A 47 -22.35 -0.37 -3.70
N GLY A 48 -21.60 0.73 -3.67
CA GLY A 48 -21.08 1.24 -2.42
C GLY A 48 -20.25 2.51 -2.54
N THR A 49 -19.74 2.93 -1.39
CA THR A 49 -18.94 4.13 -1.25
C THR A 49 -17.50 3.75 -0.90
N LEU A 50 -16.56 4.10 -1.79
CA LEU A 50 -15.13 4.04 -1.55
C LEU A 50 -14.68 5.31 -0.82
N ASN A 51 -13.96 5.16 0.28
CA ASN A 51 -13.36 6.25 1.03
C ASN A 51 -11.87 6.34 0.71
N LEU A 52 -11.48 7.39 -0.04
CA LEU A 52 -10.10 7.72 -0.39
C LEU A 52 -9.70 8.97 0.38
N HIS A 53 -8.81 8.85 1.37
CA HIS A 53 -8.34 10.00 2.17
C HIS A 53 -9.44 10.86 2.82
N GLY A 54 -10.60 10.27 3.15
CA GLY A 54 -11.73 11.01 3.71
C GLY A 54 -12.72 11.50 2.65
N GLU A 55 -12.36 11.45 1.37
CA GLU A 55 -13.27 11.72 0.25
C GLU A 55 -14.08 10.47 -0.09
N LYS A 56 -15.38 10.67 -0.31
CA LYS A 56 -16.35 9.60 -0.53
C LYS A 56 -16.73 9.53 -2.00
N HIS A 57 -16.48 8.39 -2.62
CA HIS A 57 -16.76 8.14 -4.03
C HIS A 57 -17.78 7.01 -4.16
N GLN A 58 -18.94 7.31 -4.75
CA GLN A 58 -19.90 6.27 -5.10
C GLN A 58 -19.41 5.54 -6.35
N LEU A 59 -19.39 4.21 -6.30
CA LEU A 59 -19.02 3.38 -7.43
C LEU A 59 -19.75 2.04 -7.41
N THR A 60 -19.70 1.38 -8.57
CA THR A 60 -20.20 0.03 -8.76
C THR A 60 -19.06 -0.86 -9.23
N ALA A 61 -19.01 -2.07 -8.70
CA ALA A 61 -18.03 -3.07 -9.07
C ALA A 61 -18.67 -4.45 -9.26
N VAL A 62 -18.00 -5.33 -9.99
CA VAL A 62 -18.38 -6.72 -10.18
C VAL A 62 -17.33 -7.61 -9.55
N VAL A 63 -17.76 -8.58 -8.75
CA VAL A 63 -16.86 -9.59 -8.18
C VAL A 63 -16.28 -10.44 -9.30
N ARG A 64 -14.95 -10.48 -9.41
CA ARG A 64 -14.21 -11.27 -10.41
C ARG A 64 -13.49 -12.47 -9.82
N HIS A 65 -13.10 -12.39 -8.55
CA HIS A 65 -12.32 -13.44 -7.90
C HIS A 65 -12.66 -13.52 -6.41
N LEU A 66 -12.63 -14.73 -5.86
CA LEU A 66 -12.73 -15.01 -4.43
C LEU A 66 -11.49 -15.77 -3.97
N GLY A 67 -10.73 -15.16 -3.06
CA GLY A 67 -9.69 -15.83 -2.28
C GLY A 67 -10.24 -16.40 -0.97
N ASN A 68 -9.35 -16.74 -0.04
CA ASN A 68 -9.76 -17.28 1.27
C ASN A 68 -10.55 -16.25 2.11
N ASP A 69 -10.07 -15.02 2.14
CA ASP A 69 -10.63 -13.89 2.89
C ASP A 69 -10.63 -12.58 2.08
N VAL A 70 -10.39 -12.67 0.77
CA VAL A 70 -10.29 -11.52 -0.14
C VAL A 70 -11.28 -11.65 -1.29
N ILE A 71 -11.99 -10.57 -1.59
CA ILE A 71 -12.89 -10.45 -2.74
C ILE A 71 -12.26 -9.48 -3.74
N GLY A 72 -11.89 -9.98 -4.91
CA GLY A 72 -11.39 -9.16 -6.02
C GLY A 72 -12.56 -8.62 -6.84
N CYS A 73 -12.66 -7.29 -6.93
CA CYS A 73 -13.73 -6.58 -7.61
C CYS A 73 -13.18 -5.72 -8.75
N GLN A 74 -13.84 -5.73 -9.90
CA GLN A 74 -13.55 -4.85 -11.02
C GLN A 74 -14.60 -3.74 -11.08
N PHE A 75 -14.19 -2.49 -11.22
CA PHE A 75 -15.11 -1.36 -11.40
C PHE A 75 -15.84 -1.45 -12.75
N GLU A 76 -17.14 -1.14 -12.77
CA GLU A 76 -17.91 -1.10 -14.03
C GLU A 76 -17.79 0.26 -14.70
N THR A 77 -18.40 1.29 -14.08
CA THR A 77 -18.39 2.67 -14.58
C THR A 77 -17.93 3.57 -13.45
N VAL A 78 -16.72 4.12 -13.61
CA VAL A 78 -16.15 5.09 -12.67
C VAL A 78 -16.40 6.48 -13.21
N GLN A 79 -17.09 7.32 -12.43
CA GLN A 79 -17.28 8.74 -12.74
C GLN A 79 -15.92 9.44 -12.89
N GLU A 80 -15.84 10.44 -13.77
CA GLU A 80 -14.56 11.10 -14.08
C GLU A 80 -13.87 11.70 -12.85
N ASN A 81 -14.62 12.31 -11.94
CA ASN A 81 -14.07 12.83 -10.68
C ASN A 81 -13.47 11.72 -9.82
N THR A 82 -14.10 10.56 -9.74
CA THR A 82 -13.59 9.39 -9.01
C THR A 82 -12.39 8.78 -9.70
N ARG A 83 -12.38 8.72 -11.04
CA ARG A 83 -11.23 8.25 -11.83
C ARG A 83 -10.02 9.15 -11.60
N LYS A 84 -10.23 10.47 -11.60
CA LYS A 84 -9.19 11.44 -11.27
C LYS A 84 -8.69 11.24 -9.84
N ALA A 85 -9.59 11.13 -8.85
CA ALA A 85 -9.20 10.89 -7.47
C ALA A 85 -8.39 9.59 -7.29
N LEU A 86 -8.79 8.50 -7.96
CA LEU A 86 -8.03 7.25 -7.98
C LEU A 86 -6.65 7.42 -8.61
N LYS A 87 -6.58 8.14 -9.74
CA LYS A 87 -5.31 8.40 -10.43
C LYS A 87 -4.37 9.22 -9.55
N ASP A 88 -4.87 10.28 -8.93
CA ASP A 88 -4.10 11.16 -8.05
C ASP A 88 -3.66 10.39 -6.78
N PHE A 89 -4.53 9.54 -6.22
CA PHE A 89 -4.24 8.70 -5.07
C PHE A 89 -3.15 7.65 -5.37
N LEU A 90 -3.15 7.07 -6.57
CA LEU A 90 -2.19 6.05 -6.99
C LEU A 90 -0.93 6.64 -7.65
N ASP A 91 -0.83 7.96 -7.77
CA ASP A 91 0.29 8.62 -8.43
C ASP A 91 1.57 8.56 -7.57
N PRO A 92 2.64 7.89 -8.04
CA PRO A 92 3.89 7.81 -7.30
C PRO A 92 4.49 9.17 -6.93
N GLU A 93 4.30 10.20 -7.76
CA GLU A 93 4.80 11.53 -7.44
C GLU A 93 4.06 12.14 -6.26
N ALA A 94 2.72 12.11 -6.27
CA ALA A 94 1.87 12.56 -5.17
C ALA A 94 2.19 11.83 -3.86
N LEU A 95 2.29 10.49 -3.91
CA LEU A 95 2.63 9.66 -2.76
C LEU A 95 3.98 10.05 -2.13
N GLY A 96 4.99 10.32 -2.97
CA GLY A 96 6.30 10.78 -2.49
C GLY A 96 6.24 12.14 -1.82
N LYS A 97 5.53 13.12 -2.40
CA LYS A 97 5.35 14.48 -1.83
C LYS A 97 4.66 14.45 -0.47
N GLU A 98 3.91 13.41 -0.15
CA GLU A 98 3.22 13.26 1.13
C GLU A 98 4.02 12.49 2.19
N LEU A 99 5.22 11.98 1.87
CA LEU A 99 6.08 11.34 2.86
C LEU A 99 6.49 12.32 3.97
N ARG A 100 6.19 11.95 5.21
CA ARG A 100 6.53 12.72 6.41
C ARG A 100 7.36 11.87 7.38
N PRO A 101 8.38 12.45 8.04
CA PRO A 101 9.15 11.73 9.04
C PRO A 101 8.26 11.40 10.25
N ILE A 102 8.40 10.20 10.78
CA ILE A 102 7.80 9.82 12.07
C ILE A 102 8.82 10.19 13.17
N PRO A 103 8.48 11.13 14.07
CA PRO A 103 9.37 11.47 15.19
C PRO A 103 9.45 10.32 16.19
N GLY A 104 10.63 10.13 16.79
CA GLY A 104 10.83 9.14 17.86
C GLY A 104 11.04 7.70 17.40
N ALA A 105 11.44 7.47 16.13
CA ALA A 105 11.95 6.18 15.71
C ALA A 105 13.22 5.81 16.50
N ASP A 106 13.41 4.51 16.76
CA ASP A 106 14.53 3.98 17.55
C ASP A 106 15.90 4.48 17.06
N SER A 107 16.89 4.52 17.95
CA SER A 107 18.26 4.89 17.60
C SER A 107 18.78 4.00 16.47
N GLY A 108 18.96 4.59 15.29
CA GLY A 108 19.41 3.87 14.08
C GLY A 108 18.35 3.72 13.00
N THR A 109 17.08 4.01 13.26
CA THR A 109 16.02 3.93 12.25
C THR A 109 15.52 5.31 11.88
N VAL A 110 15.47 5.60 10.57
CA VAL A 110 14.76 6.76 10.04
C VAL A 110 13.53 6.26 9.31
N TRP A 111 12.37 6.75 9.70
CA TRP A 111 11.09 6.28 9.16
C TRP A 111 10.28 7.45 8.60
N TYR A 112 9.88 7.32 7.33
CA TYR A 112 8.89 8.19 6.70
C TYR A 112 7.63 7.40 6.38
N ARG A 113 6.48 8.02 6.63
CA ARG A 113 5.17 7.46 6.31
C ARG A 113 4.38 8.44 5.46
N GLY A 114 3.65 7.87 4.52
CA GLY A 114 2.75 8.57 3.65
C GLY A 114 1.39 7.84 3.57
N PRO A 115 0.53 8.34 2.69
CA PRO A 115 -0.76 7.74 2.38
C PRO A 115 -0.71 6.35 1.72
N GLY A 116 -1.84 5.64 1.69
CA GLY A 116 -1.99 4.38 0.95
C GLY A 116 -0.99 3.29 1.33
N GLY A 117 -0.62 3.24 2.62
CA GLY A 117 0.41 2.33 3.11
C GLY A 117 1.84 2.66 2.65
N THR A 118 2.06 3.81 2.00
CA THR A 118 3.38 4.21 1.52
C THR A 118 4.32 4.48 2.67
N SER A 119 5.50 3.88 2.65
CA SER A 119 6.47 4.06 3.72
C SER A 119 7.89 3.77 3.32
N LEU A 120 8.80 4.60 3.80
CA LEU A 120 10.24 4.45 3.62
C LEU A 120 10.90 4.23 4.98
N LEU A 121 11.56 3.09 5.15
CA LEU A 121 12.38 2.78 6.31
C LEU A 121 13.85 2.78 5.89
N LEU A 122 14.67 3.47 6.66
CA LEU A 122 16.11 3.47 6.48
C LEU A 122 16.78 3.03 7.77
N LEU A 123 17.44 1.89 7.74
CA LEU A 123 18.18 1.33 8.86
C LEU A 123 19.65 1.74 8.76
N ARG A 124 20.16 2.36 9.82
CA ARG A 124 21.55 2.78 9.98
C ARG A 124 22.26 1.89 10.98
N SER A 125 23.50 1.59 10.66
CA SER A 125 24.51 1.10 11.60
C SER A 125 24.88 2.16 12.63
N SER A 126 25.55 1.71 13.69
CA SER A 126 26.13 2.58 14.72
C SER A 126 27.19 3.56 14.18
N ASP A 127 27.81 3.26 13.04
CA ASP A 127 28.76 4.13 12.33
C ASP A 127 28.06 5.21 11.46
N GLY A 128 26.73 5.21 11.42
CA GLY A 128 25.92 6.15 10.65
C GLY A 128 25.71 5.76 9.18
N HIS A 129 26.30 4.66 8.70
CA HIS A 129 26.04 4.14 7.35
C HIS A 129 24.70 3.43 7.29
N PHE A 130 24.02 3.50 6.14
CA PHE A 130 22.77 2.76 5.93
C PHE A 130 23.10 1.33 5.54
N ARG A 131 22.51 0.37 6.27
CA ARG A 131 22.57 -1.06 5.95
C ARG A 131 21.39 -1.55 5.13
N ARG A 132 20.23 -0.89 5.30
CA ARG A 132 19.00 -1.26 4.62
C ARG A 132 18.14 -0.05 4.30
N ILE A 133 17.54 -0.06 3.13
CA ILE A 133 16.54 0.91 2.68
C ILE A 133 15.34 0.09 2.16
N SER A 134 14.18 0.25 2.78
CA SER A 134 12.96 -0.46 2.39
C SER A 134 11.86 0.55 2.07
N LEU A 135 11.34 0.51 0.85
CA LEU A 135 10.21 1.33 0.41
C LEU A 135 9.03 0.42 0.13
N PHE A 136 7.91 0.67 0.81
CA PHE A 136 6.62 0.06 0.60
C PHE A 136 5.71 1.07 -0.10
N VAL A 137 5.09 0.68 -1.20
CA VAL A 137 4.20 1.55 -1.97
C VAL A 137 3.31 0.71 -2.87
N LEU A 138 2.01 0.98 -2.89
CA LEU A 138 1.03 0.33 -3.76
C LEU A 138 1.12 -1.22 -3.72
N GLY A 139 1.15 -1.80 -2.51
CA GLY A 139 1.24 -3.25 -2.30
C GLY A 139 2.58 -3.90 -2.72
N SER A 140 3.53 -3.10 -3.21
CA SER A 140 4.87 -3.56 -3.57
C SER A 140 5.89 -3.15 -2.53
N PHE A 141 6.99 -3.88 -2.46
CA PHE A 141 8.18 -3.45 -1.74
C PHE A 141 9.40 -3.41 -2.67
N MET A 142 10.28 -2.46 -2.40
CA MET A 142 11.61 -2.36 -2.97
C MET A 142 12.58 -2.22 -1.80
N GLN A 143 13.54 -3.11 -1.72
CA GLN A 143 14.53 -3.13 -0.66
C GLN A 143 15.92 -3.14 -1.24
N TRP A 144 16.79 -2.29 -0.70
CA TRP A 144 18.23 -2.42 -0.85
C TRP A 144 18.82 -2.83 0.48
N ASP A 145 19.69 -3.83 0.46
CA ASP A 145 20.46 -4.31 1.60
C ASP A 145 21.95 -4.36 1.21
N GLU A 146 22.83 -4.02 2.15
CA GLU A 146 24.28 -3.98 1.92
C GLU A 146 24.84 -5.34 1.46
N GLU A 147 24.29 -6.45 1.95
CA GLU A 147 24.78 -7.80 1.64
C GLU A 147 24.07 -8.41 0.44
N LEU A 148 22.75 -8.16 0.30
CA LEU A 148 21.90 -8.82 -0.69
C LEU A 148 21.66 -7.99 -1.95
N GLY A 149 22.03 -6.71 -1.95
CA GLY A 149 21.74 -5.79 -3.03
C GLY A 149 20.25 -5.45 -3.10
N VAL A 150 19.73 -5.29 -4.31
CA VAL A 150 18.34 -4.86 -4.55
C VAL A 150 17.42 -6.07 -4.67
N THR A 151 16.29 -6.01 -3.97
CA THR A 151 15.19 -6.98 -4.08
C THR A 151 13.89 -6.22 -4.24
N THR A 152 12.98 -6.75 -5.05
CA THR A 152 11.61 -6.25 -5.18
C THR A 152 10.64 -7.36 -4.91
N GLY A 153 9.38 -7.03 -4.65
CA GLY A 153 8.35 -8.05 -4.45
C GLY A 153 6.99 -7.46 -4.11
N ARG A 154 6.11 -8.30 -3.57
CA ARG A 154 4.82 -7.86 -3.02
C ARG A 154 4.87 -7.90 -1.50
N ALA A 155 4.25 -6.92 -0.87
CA ALA A 155 4.08 -6.89 0.57
C ALA A 155 2.63 -7.26 0.89
N ARG A 156 2.43 -8.27 1.72
CA ARG A 156 1.13 -8.65 2.26
C ARG A 156 1.12 -8.45 3.77
N SER A 157 0.00 -8.01 4.31
CA SER A 157 -0.23 -8.07 5.75
C SER A 157 -0.31 -9.54 6.19
N ASP A 158 0.35 -9.91 7.28
CA ASP A 158 0.18 -11.24 7.88
C ASP A 158 -1.30 -11.52 8.15
N GLU A 159 -1.71 -12.76 7.89
CA GLU A 159 -3.07 -13.26 8.09
C GLU A 159 -3.27 -13.75 9.54
N SER A 160 -2.24 -13.66 10.40
CA SER A 160 -2.29 -14.17 11.77
C SER A 160 -3.24 -13.36 12.67
N SER A 161 -4.21 -14.07 13.28
CA SER A 161 -5.34 -13.54 14.06
C SER A 161 -4.98 -12.79 15.36
N ASN A 162 -3.68 -12.59 15.64
CA ASN A 162 -3.18 -12.03 16.90
C ASN A 162 -2.59 -10.62 16.78
N GLU A 163 -2.66 -9.97 15.61
CA GLU A 163 -2.26 -8.57 15.52
C GLU A 163 -3.23 -7.67 16.30
N VAL A 164 -2.67 -7.00 17.32
CA VAL A 164 -3.35 -5.95 18.06
C VAL A 164 -3.64 -4.81 17.09
N ARG A 165 -4.93 -4.63 16.81
CA ARG A 165 -5.52 -3.56 15.99
C ARG A 165 -4.75 -2.24 16.12
N GLY A 166 -4.15 -1.78 15.02
CA GLY A 166 -3.64 -0.42 14.89
C GLY A 166 -2.13 -0.24 15.04
N ILE A 167 -1.35 -1.29 15.33
CA ILE A 167 0.11 -1.20 15.29
C ILE A 167 0.60 -1.86 14.01
N PHE A 168 0.84 -1.06 12.98
CA PHE A 168 1.48 -1.53 11.74
C PHE A 168 2.93 -1.89 12.06
N ARG A 169 3.26 -3.19 12.10
CA ARG A 169 4.63 -3.67 12.30
C ARG A 169 5.14 -4.16 10.96
N TYR A 170 6.18 -3.54 10.42
CA TYR A 170 6.83 -4.08 9.21
C TYR A 170 7.46 -5.45 9.45
N GLU A 171 7.76 -5.77 10.71
CA GLU A 171 8.27 -7.07 11.16
C GLU A 171 7.29 -8.23 10.91
N THR A 172 5.99 -7.94 10.74
CA THR A 172 4.96 -8.94 10.44
C THR A 172 4.56 -8.95 8.97
N MET A 173 5.09 -8.07 8.10
CA MET A 173 4.73 -8.15 6.68
C MET A 173 5.32 -9.40 6.03
N LEU A 174 4.47 -10.17 5.36
CA LEU A 174 4.90 -11.25 4.49
C LEU A 174 5.39 -10.63 3.19
N LEU A 175 6.70 -10.76 2.94
CA LEU A 175 7.35 -10.30 1.72
C LEU A 175 7.47 -11.46 0.75
N ASP A 176 6.80 -11.32 -0.40
CA ASP A 176 6.92 -12.26 -1.51
C ASP A 176 7.92 -11.68 -2.53
N PRO A 177 9.22 -12.03 -2.46
CA PRO A 177 10.21 -11.50 -3.39
C PRO A 177 9.95 -11.99 -4.81
N ASP A 178 10.18 -11.10 -5.78
CA ASP A 178 10.22 -11.47 -7.19
C ASP A 178 11.47 -12.32 -7.46
N SER A 179 11.41 -13.18 -8.49
CA SER A 179 12.56 -14.00 -8.90
C SER A 179 13.79 -13.18 -9.32
N ALA A 180 13.58 -11.93 -9.73
CA ALA A 180 14.60 -10.94 -10.03
C ALA A 180 14.02 -9.53 -9.80
N PRO A 181 14.86 -8.50 -9.57
CA PRO A 181 14.39 -7.13 -9.39
C PRO A 181 13.56 -6.62 -10.57
N ASP A 182 12.35 -6.16 -10.28
CA ASP A 182 11.39 -5.65 -11.27
C ASP A 182 11.67 -4.17 -11.60
N ALA A 183 11.97 -3.89 -12.87
CA ALA A 183 12.30 -2.54 -13.32
C ALA A 183 11.14 -1.53 -13.16
N GLY A 184 9.88 -1.99 -13.26
CA GLY A 184 8.70 -1.15 -13.07
C GLY A 184 8.54 -0.68 -11.63
N LYS A 185 8.67 -1.61 -10.67
CA LYS A 185 8.69 -1.32 -9.23
C LYS A 185 9.84 -0.40 -8.85
N LEU A 186 11.03 -0.62 -9.42
CA LEU A 186 12.17 0.27 -9.21
C LEU A 186 11.94 1.67 -9.79
N ASN A 187 11.28 1.79 -10.94
CA ASN A 187 10.92 3.09 -11.50
C ASN A 187 9.91 3.82 -10.59
N ILE A 188 8.89 3.13 -10.07
CA ILE A 188 7.97 3.68 -9.07
C ILE A 188 8.75 4.16 -7.84
N ALA A 189 9.69 3.35 -7.34
CA ALA A 189 10.53 3.70 -6.21
C ALA A 189 11.31 5.00 -6.43
N LYS A 190 11.95 5.11 -7.60
CA LYS A 190 12.70 6.31 -7.99
C LYS A 190 11.80 7.53 -8.05
N THR A 191 10.62 7.42 -8.66
CA THR A 191 9.65 8.52 -8.75
C THR A 191 9.21 9.01 -7.37
N VAL A 192 8.81 8.09 -6.48
CA VAL A 192 8.42 8.41 -5.10
C VAL A 192 9.55 9.11 -4.35
N LEU A 193 10.77 8.57 -4.44
CA LEU A 193 11.92 9.15 -3.75
C LEU A 193 12.28 10.53 -4.31
N LEU A 194 12.28 10.69 -5.64
CA LEU A 194 12.61 11.96 -6.30
C LEU A 194 11.59 13.06 -6.00
N SER A 195 10.30 12.74 -5.90
CA SER A 195 9.24 13.70 -5.58
C SER A 195 9.13 14.02 -4.09
N SER A 196 9.76 13.23 -3.22
CA SER A 196 9.62 13.35 -1.77
C SER A 196 10.22 14.60 -1.14
N ASN A 197 9.80 14.90 0.10
CA ASN A 197 10.37 15.96 0.94
C ASN A 197 11.63 15.53 1.70
N LEU A 198 12.28 14.44 1.30
CA LEU A 198 13.53 14.00 1.91
C LEU A 198 14.64 15.04 1.69
N PRO A 199 15.61 15.15 2.62
CA PRO A 199 16.84 15.93 2.39
C PRO A 199 17.50 15.51 1.08
N GLN A 200 18.03 16.47 0.31
CA GLN A 200 18.55 16.23 -1.04
C GLN A 200 19.63 15.14 -1.10
N ASP A 201 20.53 15.11 -0.12
CA ASP A 201 21.58 14.09 -0.07
C ASP A 201 21.03 12.69 0.21
N LEU A 202 20.01 12.61 1.06
CA LEU A 202 19.33 11.35 1.36
C LEU A 202 18.59 10.84 0.14
N LYS A 203 17.85 11.72 -0.55
CA LYS A 203 17.16 11.42 -1.80
C LYS A 203 18.11 10.84 -2.85
N ARG A 204 19.22 11.53 -3.13
CA ARG A 204 20.25 11.06 -4.09
C ARG A 204 20.80 9.69 -3.69
N ARG A 205 21.09 9.49 -2.40
CA ARG A 205 21.61 8.22 -1.90
C ARG A 205 20.60 7.09 -2.11
N CYS A 206 19.33 7.27 -1.73
CA CYS A 206 18.30 6.24 -1.91
C CYS A 206 18.08 5.89 -3.38
N VAL A 207 17.98 6.89 -4.27
CA VAL A 207 17.79 6.68 -5.71
C VAL A 207 18.94 5.90 -6.32
N ARG A 208 20.18 6.18 -5.91
CA ARG A 208 21.36 5.45 -6.37
C ARG A 208 21.31 3.97 -6.00
N GLN A 209 20.77 3.63 -4.83
CA GLN A 209 20.69 2.23 -4.42
C GLN A 209 19.62 1.42 -5.17
N PHE A 210 18.61 2.09 -5.73
CA PHE A 210 17.59 1.44 -6.57
C PHE A 210 17.88 1.57 -8.08
N SER A 211 19.10 2.00 -8.45
CA SER A 211 19.48 2.25 -9.84
C SER A 211 20.07 1.04 -10.55
#